data_AF-A0A8J6LL17-F1
#
_entry.id   AF-A0A8J6LL17-F1
#
_cell.length_a   1.000
_cell.length_b   1.000
_cell.length_c   1.000
_cell.angle_alpha   90.00
_cell.angle_beta   90.00
_cell.angle_gamma   90.00
#
_symmetry.space_group_name_H-M   'P 1'
#
loop_
_entity.id
_entity.type
_entity.pdbx_description
1 polymer ?
#
loop_
_entity_poly.entity_id
_entity_poly.type
_entity_poly.pdbx_seq_one_letter_code
_entity_poly.pdbx_strand_id
1 'polypeptide(L)'
;MLTKSRKADSGIKLEVNSKLLDSCTNLMEAIRILVKKARLLQAEIVAQGKGTASAKEFYKRNHQWTDGFISAAKAVAAAAKFLLTAADKVVSSNGKLEHMVVAAQEIAASTAQLVVATADAGV
;
A
#
# COMPACT_ATOMS: atom_id res chain seq x y z
N MET A 1 -9.95 -16.95 9.54
CA MET A 1 -8.88 -16.31 10.35
C MET A 1 -9.34 -15.99 11.77
N LEU A 2 -10.51 -15.37 11.99
CA LEU A 2 -11.03 -15.01 13.33
C LEU A 2 -11.29 -16.19 14.31
N THR A 3 -11.47 -17.41 13.81
CA THR A 3 -11.84 -18.56 14.66
C THR A 3 -10.67 -19.26 15.35
N LYS A 4 -9.42 -19.09 14.87
CA LYS A 4 -8.25 -19.78 15.44
C LYS A 4 -7.64 -19.07 16.66
N SER A 5 -7.75 -17.75 16.75
CA SER A 5 -7.15 -16.97 17.87
C SER A 5 -7.96 -16.99 19.17
N ARG A 6 -9.20 -17.48 19.16
CA ARG A 6 -10.11 -17.44 20.33
C ARG A 6 -9.69 -18.38 21.48
N LYS A 7 -8.78 -19.34 21.25
CA LYS A 7 -8.44 -20.39 22.23
C LYS A 7 -7.13 -20.16 23.02
N ALA A 8 -6.29 -19.18 22.68
CA ALA A 8 -4.93 -19.12 23.22
C ALA A 8 -4.58 -17.87 24.05
N ASP A 9 -5.40 -16.82 24.06
CA ASP A 9 -5.02 -15.54 24.70
C ASP A 9 -6.12 -14.94 25.57
N SER A 10 -5.75 -14.57 26.79
CA SER A 10 -6.57 -13.86 27.78
C SER A 10 -7.19 -12.60 27.17
N GLY A 11 -8.43 -12.26 27.58
CA GLY A 11 -9.31 -11.29 26.92
C GLY A 11 -8.69 -9.95 26.51
N ILE A 12 -7.72 -9.41 27.26
CA ILE A 12 -7.02 -8.16 26.92
C ILE A 12 -6.13 -8.32 25.67
N LYS A 13 -5.38 -9.41 25.56
CA LYS A 13 -4.46 -9.64 24.42
C LYS A 13 -5.24 -9.97 23.14
N LEU A 14 -6.40 -10.64 23.26
CA LEU A 14 -7.33 -10.82 22.15
C LEU A 14 -7.93 -9.48 21.69
N GLU A 15 -8.31 -8.60 22.62
CA GLU A 15 -8.86 -7.27 22.28
C GLU A 15 -7.81 -6.40 21.59
N VAL A 16 -6.58 -6.35 22.09
CA VAL A 16 -5.48 -5.60 21.46
C VAL A 16 -5.17 -6.14 20.06
N ASN A 17 -5.10 -7.46 19.91
CA ASN A 17 -4.89 -8.10 18.60
C ASN A 17 -6.01 -7.79 17.60
N SER A 18 -7.26 -7.70 18.07
CA SER A 18 -8.39 -7.31 17.21
C SER A 18 -8.28 -5.86 16.74
N LYS A 19 -8.02 -4.91 17.65
CA LYS A 19 -7.83 -3.49 17.33
C LYS A 19 -6.66 -3.26 16.36
N LEU A 20 -5.62 -4.08 16.51
CA LEU A 20 -4.43 -4.05 15.66
C LEU A 20 -4.75 -4.51 14.24
N LEU A 21 -5.45 -5.64 14.10
CA LEU A 21 -5.91 -6.13 12.79
C LEU A 21 -6.89 -5.16 12.13
N ASP A 22 -7.79 -4.55 12.89
CA ASP A 22 -8.71 -3.52 12.39
C ASP A 22 -7.93 -2.30 11.88
N SER A 23 -6.91 -1.84 12.63
CA SER A 23 -6.03 -0.75 12.20
C SER A 23 -5.27 -1.11 10.91
N CYS A 24 -4.73 -2.33 10.81
CA CYS A 24 -4.10 -2.83 9.59
C CYS A 24 -5.08 -2.84 8.41
N THR A 25 -6.33 -3.25 8.65
CA THR A 25 -7.38 -3.28 7.62
C THR A 25 -7.73 -1.88 7.13
N ASN A 26 -7.91 -0.92 8.04
CA ASN A 26 -8.15 0.48 7.70
C ASN A 26 -6.98 1.09 6.91
N LEU A 27 -5.73 0.78 7.30
CA LEU A 27 -4.54 1.20 6.57
C LEU A 27 -4.53 0.63 5.15
N MET A 28 -4.85 -0.67 4.99
CA MET A 28 -4.95 -1.32 3.69
C MET A 28 -6.05 -0.73 2.81
N GLU A 29 -7.17 -0.33 3.40
CA GLU A 29 -8.24 0.37 2.70
C GLU A 29 -7.82 1.77 2.24
N ALA A 30 -7.13 2.53 3.09
CA ALA A 30 -6.57 3.83 2.73
C ALA A 30 -5.56 3.72 1.57
N ILE A 31 -4.66 2.72 1.62
CA ILE A 31 -3.72 2.41 0.52
C ILE A 31 -4.47 2.09 -0.77
N ARG A 32 -5.54 1.29 -0.70
CA ARG A 32 -6.37 0.94 -1.85
C ARG A 32 -6.99 2.17 -2.49
N ILE A 33 -7.49 3.10 -1.68
CA ILE A 33 -8.05 4.38 -2.13
C ILE A 33 -6.94 5.22 -2.79
N LEU A 34 -5.77 5.31 -2.16
CA LEU A 34 -4.62 6.04 -2.70
C LEU A 34 -4.21 5.51 -4.08
N VAL A 35 -4.08 4.18 -4.25
CA VAL A 35 -3.72 3.57 -5.54
C VAL A 35 -4.80 3.83 -6.60
N LYS A 36 -6.08 3.82 -6.24
CA LYS A 36 -7.17 4.21 -7.15
C LYS A 36 -7.05 5.67 -7.57
N LYS A 37 -6.84 6.57 -6.61
CA LYS A 37 -6.68 8.02 -6.88
C LYS A 37 -5.47 8.30 -7.75
N ALA A 38 -4.36 7.63 -7.49
CA ALA A 38 -3.15 7.70 -8.31
C ALA A 38 -3.37 7.23 -9.76
N ARG A 39 -4.13 6.15 -9.98
CA ARG A 39 -4.53 5.71 -11.33
C ARG A 39 -5.42 6.73 -12.03
N LEU A 40 -6.35 7.36 -11.32
CA LEU A 40 -7.18 8.42 -11.88
C LEU A 40 -6.32 9.63 -12.28
N LEU A 41 -5.37 10.03 -11.43
CA LEU A 41 -4.43 11.09 -11.74
C LEU A 41 -3.56 10.75 -12.96
N GLN A 42 -3.05 9.52 -13.06
CA GLN A 42 -2.34 9.08 -14.27
C GLN A 42 -3.22 9.20 -15.52
N ALA A 43 -4.47 8.74 -15.45
CA ALA A 43 -5.39 8.81 -16.58
C ALA A 43 -5.69 10.25 -16.99
N GLU A 44 -5.80 11.16 -16.02
CA GLU A 44 -5.98 12.59 -16.24
C GLU A 44 -4.75 13.22 -16.90
N ILE A 45 -3.54 12.91 -16.42
CA ILE A 45 -2.28 13.36 -17.03
C ILE A 45 -2.16 12.86 -18.47
N VAL A 46 -2.51 11.60 -18.74
CA VAL A 46 -2.52 11.10 -20.12
C VAL A 46 -3.59 11.81 -20.95
N ALA A 47 -4.78 12.06 -20.41
CA ALA A 47 -5.84 12.75 -21.13
C ALA A 47 -5.45 14.19 -21.50
N GLN A 48 -4.79 14.91 -20.60
CA GLN A 48 -4.31 16.28 -20.83
C GLN A 48 -3.04 16.33 -21.69
N GLY A 49 -2.10 15.41 -21.46
CA GLY A 49 -0.76 15.42 -22.07
C GLY A 49 -0.62 14.68 -23.41
N LYS A 50 -1.58 13.81 -23.78
CA LYS A 50 -1.49 13.05 -25.05
C LYS A 50 -1.70 13.90 -26.30
N GLY A 51 -2.41 15.04 -26.20
CA GLY A 51 -2.80 15.84 -27.36
C GLY A 51 -3.54 15.00 -28.41
N THR A 52 -3.01 14.94 -29.62
CA THR A 52 -3.52 14.11 -30.73
C THR A 52 -3.01 12.66 -30.73
N ALA A 53 -2.03 12.34 -29.88
CA ALA A 53 -1.43 11.01 -29.80
C ALA A 53 -2.32 10.01 -29.03
N SER A 54 -2.12 8.72 -29.28
CA SER A 54 -2.79 7.67 -28.52
C SER A 54 -2.19 7.55 -27.10
N ALA A 55 -2.97 7.03 -26.15
CA ALA A 55 -2.49 6.77 -24.78
C ALA A 55 -1.26 5.85 -24.77
N LYS A 56 -1.19 4.89 -25.71
CA LYS A 56 -0.06 3.96 -25.83
C LYS A 56 1.23 4.67 -26.24
N GLU A 57 1.14 5.65 -27.13
CA GLU A 57 2.29 6.46 -27.55
C GLU A 57 2.73 7.39 -26.42
N PHE A 58 1.80 7.97 -25.67
CA PHE A 58 2.12 8.78 -24.49
C PHE A 58 2.87 7.98 -23.43
N TYR A 59 2.38 6.78 -23.08
CA TYR A 59 3.09 5.90 -22.14
C TYR A 59 4.45 5.44 -22.66
N LYS A 60 4.57 5.17 -23.98
CA LYS A 60 5.86 4.82 -24.59
C LYS A 60 6.86 5.98 -24.52
N ARG A 61 6.40 7.22 -24.70
CA ARG A 61 7.25 8.42 -24.64
C ARG A 61 7.64 8.77 -23.19
N ASN A 62 6.73 8.54 -22.25
CA ASN A 62 6.92 8.77 -20.81
C ASN A 62 7.12 7.44 -20.05
N HIS A 63 7.90 6.52 -20.62
CA HIS A 63 8.04 5.17 -20.09
C HIS A 63 8.69 5.16 -18.70
N GLN A 64 9.66 6.05 -18.43
CA GLN A 64 10.30 6.17 -17.11
C GLN A 64 9.32 6.57 -16.01
N TRP A 65 8.43 7.53 -16.28
CA TRP A 65 7.36 7.91 -15.36
C TRP A 65 6.38 6.76 -15.13
N THR A 66 6.00 6.05 -16.20
CA THR A 66 5.08 4.91 -16.13
C THR A 66 5.68 3.76 -15.31
N ASP A 67 6.94 3.42 -15.56
CA ASP A 67 7.67 2.38 -14.82
C ASP A 67 7.94 2.81 -13.37
N GLY A 68 8.24 4.09 -13.11
CA GLY A 68 8.40 4.66 -11.78
C GLY A 68 7.12 4.53 -10.95
N PHE A 69 5.97 4.86 -11.55
CA PHE A 69 4.67 4.67 -10.93
C PHE A 69 4.38 3.19 -10.62
N ILE A 70 4.58 2.30 -11.60
CA ILE A 70 4.32 0.87 -11.43
C ILE A 70 5.25 0.29 -10.35
N SER A 71 6.51 0.71 -10.32
CA SER A 71 7.49 0.27 -9.32
C SER A 71 7.10 0.72 -7.91
N ALA A 72 6.73 1.99 -7.74
CA ALA A 72 6.26 2.52 -6.45
C ALA A 72 4.98 1.81 -5.98
N ALA A 73 4.05 1.52 -6.90
CA ALA A 73 2.83 0.77 -6.58
C ALA A 73 3.14 -0.67 -6.13
N LYS A 74 4.12 -1.33 -6.75
CA LYS A 74 4.60 -2.66 -6.33
C LYS A 74 5.27 -2.61 -4.95
N ALA A 75 6.06 -1.57 -4.65
CA ALA A 75 6.67 -1.38 -3.34
C ALA A 75 5.61 -1.25 -2.24
N VAL A 76 4.57 -0.44 -2.46
CA VAL A 76 3.43 -0.31 -1.55
C VAL A 76 2.73 -1.65 -1.31
N ALA A 77 2.52 -2.45 -2.36
CA ALA A 77 1.91 -3.77 -2.25
C ALA A 77 2.79 -4.77 -1.47
N ALA A 78 4.12 -4.69 -1.64
CA ALA A 78 5.07 -5.52 -0.89
C ALA A 78 5.07 -5.17 0.60
N ALA A 79 5.13 -3.87 0.93
CA ALA A 79 5.08 -3.37 2.30
C ALA A 79 3.77 -3.73 3.00
N ALA A 80 2.64 -3.61 2.29
CA ALA A 80 1.32 -4.08 2.73
C ALA A 80 1.30 -5.58 3.10
N LYS A 81 1.87 -6.43 2.24
CA LYS A 81 1.98 -7.88 2.49
C LYS A 81 2.87 -8.18 3.70
N PHE A 82 3.96 -7.42 3.86
CA PHE A 82 4.85 -7.54 5.00
C PHE A 82 4.14 -7.19 6.32
N LEU A 83 3.37 -6.09 6.35
CA LEU A 83 2.57 -5.70 7.51
C LEU A 83 1.52 -6.76 7.88
N LEU A 84 0.82 -7.33 6.90
CA LEU A 84 -0.15 -8.40 7.16
C LEU A 84 0.53 -9.66 7.73
N THR A 85 1.70 -10.01 7.21
CA THR A 85 2.50 -11.15 7.72
C THR A 85 3.01 -10.89 9.13
N ALA A 86 3.43 -9.65 9.44
CA ALA A 86 3.85 -9.25 10.78
C ALA A 86 2.66 -9.30 11.76
N ALA A 87 1.49 -8.80 11.36
CA ALA A 87 0.27 -8.86 12.16
C ALA A 87 -0.15 -10.31 12.46
N ASP A 88 -0.12 -11.20 11.47
CA ASP A 88 -0.45 -12.62 11.65
C ASP A 88 0.50 -13.33 12.64
N LYS A 89 1.79 -13.00 12.59
CA LYS A 89 2.80 -13.51 13.53
C LYS A 89 2.59 -13.00 14.96
N VAL A 90 2.27 -11.73 15.12
CA VAL A 90 1.96 -11.12 16.43
C VAL A 90 0.71 -11.77 17.04
N VAL A 91 -0.34 -11.96 16.23
CA VAL A 91 -1.60 -12.62 16.66
C VAL A 91 -1.39 -14.08 17.02
N SER A 92 -0.49 -14.78 16.32
CA SER A 92 -0.13 -16.18 16.61
C SER A 92 0.85 -16.33 17.79
N SER A 93 1.09 -15.27 18.59
CA SER A 93 2.02 -15.22 19.73
C SER A 93 3.48 -15.59 19.39
N ASN A 94 3.88 -15.47 18.11
CA ASN A 94 5.20 -15.86 17.63
C ASN A 94 5.91 -14.71 16.87
N GLY A 95 5.48 -13.47 17.10
CA GLY A 95 5.96 -12.27 16.41
C GLY A 95 6.13 -11.09 17.36
N LYS A 96 7.07 -10.20 17.02
CA LYS A 96 7.36 -8.98 17.79
C LYS A 96 6.59 -7.78 17.25
N LEU A 97 6.09 -6.92 18.14
CA LEU A 97 5.42 -5.66 17.78
C LEU A 97 6.35 -4.72 16.98
N GLU A 98 7.66 -4.80 17.22
CA GLU A 98 8.71 -4.07 16.50
C GLU A 98 8.59 -4.26 14.98
N HIS A 99 8.29 -5.49 14.53
CA HIS A 99 8.16 -5.79 13.10
C HIS A 99 6.94 -5.11 12.49
N MET A 100 5.88 -4.91 13.27
CA MET A 100 4.68 -4.19 12.83
C MET A 100 4.94 -2.69 12.72
N VAL A 101 5.69 -2.11 13.65
CA VAL A 101 6.08 -0.69 13.60
C VAL A 101 6.96 -0.43 12.37
N VAL A 102 7.96 -1.29 12.11
CA VAL A 102 8.80 -1.17 10.92
C VAL A 102 7.97 -1.31 9.65
N ALA A 103 7.07 -2.30 9.58
CA ALA A 103 6.19 -2.48 8.43
C ALA A 103 5.26 -1.28 8.17
N ALA A 104 4.74 -0.65 9.23
CA ALA A 104 3.92 0.55 9.11
C ALA A 104 4.73 1.73 8.56
N GLN A 105 5.97 1.90 9.03
CA GLN A 105 6.87 2.95 8.55
C GLN A 105 7.25 2.74 7.07
N GLU A 106 7.51 1.49 6.66
CA GLU A 106 7.79 1.15 5.27
C GLU A 106 6.61 1.43 4.34
N ILE A 107 5.38 1.13 4.80
CA ILE A 107 4.17 1.50 4.07
C ILE A 107 4.08 3.01 3.91
N ALA A 108 4.28 3.78 5.00
CA ALA A 108 4.23 5.24 4.96
C ALA A 108 5.25 5.78 3.93
N ALA A 109 6.50 5.31 3.99
CA ALA A 109 7.54 5.70 3.04
C ALA A 109 7.17 5.33 1.58
N SER A 110 6.69 4.10 1.36
CA SER A 110 6.31 3.62 0.02
C SER A 110 5.12 4.40 -0.55
N THR A 111 4.14 4.76 0.29
CA THR A 111 2.99 5.58 -0.13
C THR A 111 3.40 7.01 -0.47
N ALA A 112 4.34 7.60 0.28
CA ALA A 112 4.91 8.90 -0.06
C ALA A 112 5.68 8.84 -1.41
N GLN A 113 6.48 7.80 -1.62
CA GLN A 113 7.15 7.57 -2.91
C GLN A 113 6.16 7.39 -4.06
N LEU A 114 5.05 6.69 -3.85
CA LEU A 114 3.99 6.55 -4.85
C LEU A 114 3.40 7.92 -5.23
N VAL A 115 3.12 8.78 -4.24
CA VAL A 115 2.60 10.14 -4.50
C VAL A 115 3.61 10.95 -5.30
N VAL A 116 4.89 10.92 -4.92
CA VAL A 116 5.95 11.61 -5.67
C VAL A 116 6.05 11.08 -7.10
N ALA A 117 6.09 9.76 -7.28
CA ALA A 117 6.16 9.14 -8.61
C ALA A 117 4.94 9.46 -9.49
N THR A 118 3.75 9.63 -8.89
CA THR A 118 2.56 10.07 -9.64
C THR A 118 2.60 11.55 -10.03
N ALA A 119 3.21 12.38 -9.21
CA ALA A 119 3.32 13.83 -9.43
C ALA A 119 4.46 14.18 -10.41
N ASP A 120 5.52 13.37 -10.46
CA ASP A 120 6.71 13.57 -11.30
C ASP A 120 6.48 13.20 -12.79
N ALA A 121 5.31 13.53 -13.33
CA ALA A 121 4.99 13.28 -14.74
C ALA A 121 5.65 14.25 -15.70
N GLY A 122 6.33 15.29 -15.19
CA GLY A 122 7.06 16.26 -16.01
C GLY A 122 6.19 16.93 -17.07
N VAL A 123 4.93 17.20 -16.74
CA VAL A 123 4.03 18.07 -17.52
C VAL A 123 4.05 19.47 -16.93
#